data_AF-A0A2S4L032-F1
#
_entry.id   AF-A0A2S4L032-F1
#
_cell.length_a   1.000
_cell.length_b   1.000
_cell.length_c   1.000
_cell.angle_alpha   90.00
_cell.angle_beta   90.00
_cell.angle_gamma   90.00
#
_symmetry.space_group_name_H-M   'P 1'
#
loop_
_entity.id
_entity.type
_entity.pdbx_description
1 polymer ?
#
loop_
_entity_poly.entity_id
_entity_poly.type
_entity_poly.pdbx_seq_one_letter_code
_entity_poly.pdbx_strand_id
1 'polypeptide(L)'
;MMLAPSPLEWVTVKTTLPAVPYPLLASRPDIRTERLVLRRTLESDLEGWHALRLQPEVMKWTSQGRPDKDLEWSRERFVKRLAPAGDARYEFIICLAETGEMIGTGGCYVVTGQFGWPVIGYMLRREFWGKGYATEFVNGFLEAWWALPRADVDVKVERSTVERAAEDGLARECIVAVTLDSNRASQNVLAKCKLQLVKVWAAADLRDPTQTAVLARICLWDARSISQPHLNRTRWTPRGFHSPPSPPASSDRHGSQVATPSDPSTKPSSRETPDSQLSITGAITTISFISLPAIKAVPEASGQVWTEMYARGASSMPKIGAAVAVSYLYAAYDTHSRGGRWEGFAVAAACVASMVPFTLIVMKGTNDKLHKAAKDGVKGTDPHMASAMNTWGVLNFTRGLLPFAGAILGARALLADAL
;
A
#
# COMPACT_ATOMS: atom_id res chain seq x y z
N MET A 1 10.94 11.66 -28.99
CA MET A 1 11.79 12.65 -28.29
C MET A 1 12.04 12.13 -26.89
N MET A 2 13.29 11.95 -26.46
CA MET A 2 13.60 11.51 -25.09
C MET A 2 13.54 12.72 -24.16
N LEU A 3 12.65 12.70 -23.18
CA LEU A 3 12.60 13.73 -22.13
C LEU A 3 13.75 13.50 -21.15
N ALA A 4 14.52 14.55 -20.86
CA ALA A 4 15.58 14.48 -19.86
C ALA A 4 15.01 14.43 -18.44
N PRO A 5 15.66 13.75 -17.48
CA PRO A 5 15.28 13.79 -16.08
C PRO A 5 15.30 15.23 -15.54
N SER A 6 14.27 15.62 -14.80
CA SER A 6 14.22 16.90 -14.08
C SER A 6 13.65 16.72 -12.66
N PRO A 7 14.01 17.59 -11.70
CA PRO A 7 13.45 17.56 -10.35
C PRO A 7 11.91 17.69 -10.35
N LEU A 8 11.26 17.20 -9.30
CA LEU A 8 9.83 17.37 -9.10
C LEU A 8 9.53 18.77 -8.56
N GLU A 9 8.68 19.50 -9.26
CA GLU A 9 8.18 20.80 -8.83
C GLU A 9 6.68 20.70 -8.57
N TRP A 10 6.20 21.40 -7.54
CA TRP A 10 4.81 21.25 -7.09
C TRP A 10 4.01 22.55 -7.25
N VAL A 11 2.74 22.40 -7.58
CA VAL A 11 1.76 23.48 -7.66
C VAL A 11 0.41 22.95 -7.14
N THR A 12 -0.36 23.82 -6.48
CA THR A 12 -1.74 23.48 -6.10
C THR A 12 -2.67 24.00 -7.17
N VAL A 13 -3.56 23.13 -7.66
CA VAL A 13 -4.54 23.47 -8.69
C VAL A 13 -5.93 23.03 -8.26
N LYS A 14 -6.93 23.79 -8.70
CA LYS A 14 -8.34 23.35 -8.68
C LYS A 14 -8.59 22.44 -9.85
N THR A 15 -9.22 21.30 -9.60
CA THR A 15 -9.56 20.30 -10.64
C THR A 15 -10.70 19.42 -10.14
N THR A 16 -11.06 18.41 -10.91
CA THR A 16 -11.97 17.35 -10.49
C THR A 16 -11.21 16.07 -10.21
N LEU A 17 -11.72 15.25 -9.30
CA LEU A 17 -11.35 13.85 -9.12
C LEU A 17 -12.61 13.00 -8.93
N PRO A 18 -12.55 11.67 -9.12
CA PRO A 18 -13.65 10.81 -8.73
C PRO A 18 -14.06 11.05 -7.27
N ALA A 19 -15.37 11.22 -7.07
CA ALA A 19 -15.93 11.34 -5.74
C ALA A 19 -15.68 10.07 -4.93
N VAL A 20 -15.29 10.25 -3.67
CA VAL A 20 -15.09 9.17 -2.71
C VAL A 20 -16.27 9.12 -1.72
N PRO A 21 -16.64 7.92 -1.22
CA PRO A 21 -16.01 6.63 -1.50
C PRO A 21 -16.29 6.12 -2.92
N TYR A 22 -15.34 5.39 -3.50
CA TYR A 22 -15.59 4.60 -4.71
C TYR A 22 -16.70 3.57 -4.48
N PRO A 23 -17.33 3.02 -5.54
CA PRO A 23 -18.23 1.89 -5.39
C PRO A 23 -17.61 0.79 -4.52
N LEU A 24 -18.30 0.48 -3.41
CA LEU A 24 -17.88 -0.51 -2.42
C LEU A 24 -17.68 -1.87 -3.09
N LEU A 25 -16.76 -2.68 -2.57
CA LEU A 25 -16.44 -3.98 -3.15
C LEU A 25 -17.70 -4.85 -3.35
N ALA A 26 -18.63 -4.83 -2.38
CA ALA A 26 -19.87 -5.60 -2.41
C ALA A 26 -20.87 -5.16 -3.49
N SER A 27 -20.83 -3.89 -3.93
CA SER A 27 -21.75 -3.31 -4.90
C SER A 27 -21.07 -2.81 -6.18
N ARG A 28 -19.78 -3.11 -6.34
CA ARG A 28 -18.99 -2.68 -7.50
C ARG A 28 -19.44 -3.46 -8.74
N PRO A 29 -19.91 -2.76 -9.80
CA PRO A 29 -20.31 -3.43 -11.03
C PRO A 29 -19.09 -4.00 -11.74
N ASP A 30 -19.27 -5.15 -12.38
CA ASP A 30 -18.28 -5.72 -13.27
C ASP A 30 -18.17 -4.86 -14.54
N ILE A 31 -16.95 -4.69 -15.04
CA ILE A 31 -16.68 -4.07 -16.33
C ILE A 31 -16.44 -5.19 -17.34
N ARG A 32 -17.21 -5.22 -18.43
CA ARG A 32 -17.06 -6.21 -19.50
C ARG A 32 -16.46 -5.55 -20.73
N THR A 33 -15.46 -6.19 -21.29
CA THR A 33 -14.89 -5.86 -22.60
C THR A 33 -15.17 -7.01 -23.57
N GLU A 34 -14.60 -6.96 -24.78
CA GLU A 34 -14.76 -8.01 -25.78
C GLU A 34 -14.32 -9.39 -25.24
N ARG A 35 -13.20 -9.46 -24.52
CA ARG A 35 -12.58 -10.72 -24.08
C ARG A 35 -12.33 -10.79 -22.57
N LEU A 36 -12.56 -9.70 -21.82
CA LEU A 36 -12.27 -9.64 -20.39
C LEU A 36 -13.51 -9.30 -19.54
N VAL A 37 -13.49 -9.80 -18.32
CA VAL A 37 -14.38 -9.36 -17.24
C VAL A 37 -13.49 -8.82 -16.12
N LEU A 38 -13.64 -7.54 -15.81
CA LEU A 38 -13.00 -6.89 -14.67
C LEU A 38 -14.00 -6.89 -13.53
N ARG A 39 -13.77 -7.76 -12.55
CA ARG A 39 -14.70 -7.94 -11.43
C ARG A 39 -14.04 -7.60 -10.11
N ARG A 40 -14.87 -7.44 -9.08
CA ARG A 40 -14.38 -7.32 -7.71
C ARG A 40 -13.50 -8.51 -7.32
N THR A 41 -12.62 -8.25 -6.35
CA THR A 41 -11.86 -9.30 -5.67
C THR A 41 -12.78 -10.12 -4.77
N LEU A 42 -12.66 -11.45 -4.84
CA LEU A 42 -13.35 -12.43 -4.02
C LEU A 42 -12.33 -13.20 -3.18
N GLU A 43 -12.77 -13.79 -2.06
CA GLU A 43 -11.91 -14.63 -1.21
C GLU A 43 -11.29 -15.80 -1.99
N SER A 44 -12.05 -16.37 -2.92
CA SER A 44 -11.64 -17.48 -3.79
C SER A 44 -10.56 -17.13 -4.83
N ASP A 45 -10.16 -15.85 -4.95
CA ASP A 45 -9.11 -15.46 -5.90
C ASP A 45 -7.71 -15.57 -5.30
N LEU A 46 -7.58 -15.92 -4.02
CA LEU A 46 -6.29 -15.98 -3.33
C LEU A 46 -5.29 -16.86 -4.07
N GLU A 47 -5.70 -18.06 -4.49
CA GLU A 47 -4.84 -19.02 -5.18
C GLU A 47 -4.41 -18.49 -6.55
N GLY A 48 -5.34 -17.92 -7.33
CA GLY A 48 -5.02 -17.31 -8.63
C GLY A 48 -4.13 -16.08 -8.51
N TRP A 49 -4.34 -15.28 -7.47
CA TRP A 49 -3.52 -14.11 -7.15
C TRP A 49 -2.12 -14.51 -6.66
N HIS A 50 -2.01 -15.56 -5.85
CA HIS A 50 -0.74 -16.15 -5.45
C HIS A 50 0.02 -16.69 -6.67
N ALA A 51 -0.64 -17.43 -7.56
CA ALA A 51 -0.03 -17.94 -8.79
C ALA A 51 0.53 -16.83 -9.68
N LEU A 52 -0.19 -15.71 -9.82
CA LEU A 52 0.30 -14.50 -10.48
C LEU A 52 1.57 -13.95 -9.81
N ARG A 53 1.61 -13.94 -8.47
CA ARG A 53 2.70 -13.37 -7.66
C ARG A 53 3.85 -14.32 -7.40
N LEU A 54 3.77 -15.57 -7.84
CA LEU A 54 4.91 -16.47 -7.88
C LEU A 54 5.79 -16.23 -9.11
N GLN A 55 5.28 -15.56 -10.14
CA GLN A 55 6.00 -15.38 -11.42
C GLN A 55 7.07 -14.28 -11.30
N PRO A 56 8.38 -14.60 -11.38
CA PRO A 56 9.45 -13.62 -11.27
C PRO A 56 9.39 -12.55 -12.37
N GLU A 57 8.97 -12.92 -13.59
CA GLU A 57 8.84 -12.02 -14.73
C GLU A 57 7.81 -10.92 -14.49
N VAL A 58 6.76 -11.22 -13.73
CA VAL A 58 5.72 -10.28 -13.32
C VAL A 58 6.21 -9.47 -12.13
N MET A 59 6.64 -10.15 -11.07
CA MET A 59 6.92 -9.53 -9.77
C MET A 59 8.12 -8.60 -9.78
N LYS A 60 9.08 -8.80 -10.70
CA LYS A 60 10.19 -7.85 -10.86
C LYS A 60 9.70 -6.44 -11.13
N TRP A 61 8.55 -6.22 -11.78
CA TRP A 61 8.04 -4.88 -12.09
C TRP A 61 7.25 -4.22 -10.95
N THR A 62 7.14 -4.89 -9.81
CA THR A 62 6.42 -4.38 -8.63
C THR A 62 7.39 -3.78 -7.62
N SER A 63 6.89 -2.99 -6.67
CA SER A 63 7.70 -2.50 -5.55
C SER A 63 8.32 -3.63 -4.70
N GLN A 64 7.73 -4.83 -4.70
CA GLN A 64 8.30 -5.99 -4.02
C GLN A 64 9.50 -6.56 -4.77
N GLY A 65 9.53 -6.45 -6.11
CA GLY A 65 10.64 -6.90 -6.96
C GLY A 65 10.88 -8.41 -7.05
N ARG A 66 10.25 -9.22 -6.21
CA ARG A 66 10.46 -10.68 -6.11
C ARG A 66 9.15 -11.44 -5.89
N PRO A 67 9.10 -12.74 -6.24
CA PRO A 67 7.97 -13.62 -5.93
C PRO A 67 7.58 -13.61 -4.45
N ASP A 68 6.31 -13.92 -4.19
CA ASP A 68 5.85 -14.19 -2.83
C ASP A 68 6.53 -15.46 -2.27
N LYS A 69 6.78 -15.46 -0.95
CA LYS A 69 7.49 -16.57 -0.28
C LYS A 69 6.67 -17.86 -0.26
N ASP A 70 5.39 -17.73 0.11
CA ASP A 70 4.44 -18.81 0.31
C ASP A 70 3.01 -18.26 0.22
N LEU A 71 2.02 -19.16 0.25
CA LEU A 71 0.59 -18.79 0.16
C LEU A 71 0.14 -17.93 1.34
N GLU A 72 0.69 -18.14 2.54
CA GLU A 72 0.35 -17.33 3.73
C GLU A 72 0.80 -15.88 3.57
N TRP A 73 2.02 -15.67 3.05
CA TRP A 73 2.53 -14.35 2.72
C TRP A 73 1.65 -13.61 1.72
N SER A 74 1.10 -14.35 0.75
CA SER A 74 0.10 -13.81 -0.17
C SER A 74 -1.21 -13.51 0.56
N ARG A 75 -1.72 -14.40 1.41
CA ARG A 75 -2.96 -14.21 2.17
C ARG A 75 -2.93 -12.94 3.00
N GLU A 76 -1.85 -12.69 3.75
CA GLU A 76 -1.68 -11.47 4.56
C GLU A 76 -1.80 -10.17 3.73
N ARG A 77 -1.35 -10.20 2.48
CA ARG A 77 -1.45 -9.05 1.56
C ARG A 77 -2.80 -9.01 0.87
N PHE A 78 -3.37 -10.16 0.57
CA PHE A 78 -4.64 -10.32 -0.13
C PHE A 78 -5.81 -9.83 0.71
N VAL A 79 -5.80 -10.03 2.04
CA VAL A 79 -6.82 -9.51 2.96
C VAL A 79 -7.00 -7.99 2.80
N LYS A 80 -5.94 -7.24 2.48
CA LYS A 80 -6.04 -5.79 2.22
C LYS A 80 -6.88 -5.44 0.99
N ARG A 81 -7.03 -6.37 0.05
CA ARG A 81 -7.88 -6.22 -1.15
C ARG A 81 -9.35 -6.54 -0.89
N LEU A 82 -9.63 -7.27 0.19
CA LEU A 82 -10.97 -7.65 0.64
C LEU A 82 -11.56 -6.66 1.65
N ALA A 83 -10.83 -5.59 2.00
CA ALA A 83 -11.27 -4.61 2.97
C ALA A 83 -12.65 -4.03 2.58
N PRO A 84 -13.71 -4.20 3.42
CA PRO A 84 -15.10 -3.88 3.07
C PRO A 84 -15.31 -2.43 2.65
N ALA A 85 -14.52 -1.54 3.24
CA ALA A 85 -14.66 -0.11 3.07
C ALA A 85 -14.12 0.38 1.70
N GLY A 86 -13.27 -0.39 1.01
CA GLY A 86 -12.80 -0.01 -0.33
C GLY A 86 -12.07 1.34 -0.40
N ASP A 87 -11.68 1.90 0.74
CA ASP A 87 -11.52 3.34 1.01
C ASP A 87 -10.47 4.11 0.19
N ALA A 88 -9.65 3.43 -0.62
CA ALA A 88 -8.62 4.10 -1.42
C ALA A 88 -8.31 3.43 -2.75
N ARG A 89 -9.02 2.35 -3.14
CA ARG A 89 -8.63 1.54 -4.31
C ARG A 89 -9.79 1.16 -5.20
N TYR A 90 -9.71 1.60 -6.45
CA TYR A 90 -10.59 1.18 -7.52
C TYR A 90 -9.87 0.13 -8.37
N GLU A 91 -9.66 -1.05 -7.79
CA GLU A 91 -8.97 -2.19 -8.41
C GLU A 91 -9.91 -3.36 -8.69
N PHE A 92 -9.51 -4.19 -9.66
CA PHE A 92 -10.27 -5.32 -10.17
C PHE A 92 -9.38 -6.55 -10.37
N ILE A 93 -10.00 -7.72 -10.29
CA ILE A 93 -9.47 -8.96 -10.85
C ILE A 93 -9.79 -8.98 -12.34
N ILE A 94 -8.80 -9.34 -13.15
CA ILE A 94 -8.91 -9.43 -14.60
C ILE A 94 -9.12 -10.89 -14.95
N CYS A 95 -10.29 -11.23 -15.45
CA CYS A 95 -10.65 -12.58 -15.88
C CYS A 95 -10.86 -12.63 -17.40
N LEU A 96 -10.58 -13.77 -18.02
CA LEU A 96 -11.08 -14.06 -19.38
C LEU A 96 -12.59 -14.21 -19.34
N ALA A 97 -13.29 -13.58 -20.28
CA ALA A 97 -14.74 -13.63 -20.36
C ALA A 97 -15.28 -15.03 -20.71
N GLU A 98 -14.55 -15.77 -21.54
CA GLU A 98 -14.94 -17.10 -22.01
C GLU A 98 -14.84 -18.16 -20.90
N THR A 99 -13.75 -18.17 -20.14
CA THR A 99 -13.44 -19.25 -19.18
C THR A 99 -13.63 -18.85 -17.72
N GLY A 100 -13.70 -17.55 -17.43
CA GLY A 100 -13.64 -17.02 -16.07
C GLY A 100 -12.24 -17.09 -15.43
N GLU A 101 -11.23 -17.58 -16.16
CA GLU A 101 -9.86 -17.73 -15.63
C GLU A 101 -9.30 -16.37 -15.22
N MET A 102 -8.80 -16.28 -13.99
CA MET A 102 -8.07 -15.11 -13.52
C MET A 102 -6.70 -15.03 -14.21
N ILE A 103 -6.51 -13.97 -14.98
CA ILE A 103 -5.27 -13.70 -15.70
C ILE A 103 -4.46 -12.56 -15.10
N GLY A 104 -5.04 -11.79 -14.17
CA GLY A 104 -4.32 -10.71 -13.52
C GLY A 104 -5.15 -9.82 -12.60
N THR A 105 -4.59 -8.67 -12.29
CA THR A 105 -5.21 -7.63 -11.46
C THR A 105 -4.80 -6.25 -11.97
N GLY A 106 -5.66 -5.25 -11.79
CA GLY A 106 -5.31 -3.88 -12.11
C GLY A 106 -6.36 -2.86 -11.70
N GLY A 107 -5.99 -1.59 -11.78
CA GLY A 107 -6.87 -0.45 -11.57
C GLY A 107 -6.15 0.69 -10.84
N CYS A 108 -6.92 1.56 -10.19
CA CYS A 108 -6.36 2.62 -9.37
C CYS A 108 -6.04 2.09 -7.97
N TYR A 109 -4.75 1.95 -7.67
CA TYR A 109 -4.26 1.39 -6.40
C TYR A 109 -3.82 2.46 -5.39
N VAL A 110 -3.68 3.72 -5.85
CA VAL A 110 -3.31 4.89 -5.06
C VAL A 110 -4.05 6.12 -5.60
N VAL A 111 -4.80 6.83 -4.75
CA VAL A 111 -5.56 8.05 -5.12
C VAL A 111 -4.66 9.28 -5.20
N THR A 112 -3.62 9.36 -4.36
CA THR A 112 -2.63 10.45 -4.40
C THR A 112 -1.25 9.87 -4.67
N GLY A 113 -0.92 9.76 -5.96
CA GLY A 113 0.32 9.18 -6.44
C GLY A 113 1.54 10.09 -6.30
N GLN A 114 2.66 9.62 -6.85
CA GLN A 114 3.94 10.32 -6.87
C GLN A 114 3.92 11.68 -7.59
N PHE A 115 2.85 11.99 -8.31
CA PHE A 115 2.63 13.25 -9.03
C PHE A 115 1.43 14.05 -8.50
N GLY A 116 0.86 13.64 -7.37
CA GLY A 116 -0.38 14.21 -6.82
C GLY A 116 -1.67 13.66 -7.45
N TRP A 117 -1.56 12.94 -8.57
CA TRP A 117 -2.68 12.34 -9.30
C TRP A 117 -2.93 10.86 -8.92
N PRO A 118 -4.16 10.35 -9.13
CA PRO A 118 -4.46 8.92 -9.04
C PRO A 118 -3.59 8.08 -9.98
N VAL A 119 -3.20 6.88 -9.53
CA VAL A 119 -2.26 6.02 -10.27
C VAL A 119 -2.93 4.73 -10.74
N ILE A 120 -2.91 4.48 -12.05
CA ILE A 120 -3.26 3.17 -12.63
C ILE A 120 -2.06 2.23 -12.59
N GLY A 121 -2.30 0.99 -12.20
CA GLY A 121 -1.34 -0.11 -12.27
C GLY A 121 -2.01 -1.41 -12.69
N TYR A 122 -1.24 -2.34 -13.26
CA TYR A 122 -1.73 -3.65 -13.65
C TYR A 122 -0.62 -4.69 -13.66
N MET A 123 -1.03 -5.95 -13.48
CA MET A 123 -0.19 -7.14 -13.59
C MET A 123 -1.00 -8.22 -14.28
N LEU A 124 -0.40 -8.88 -15.27
CA LEU A 124 -0.96 -10.07 -15.91
C LEU A 124 0.01 -11.22 -15.77
N ARG A 125 -0.51 -12.44 -15.68
CA ARG A 125 0.25 -13.69 -15.76
C ARG A 125 0.99 -13.75 -17.11
N ARG A 126 2.23 -14.21 -17.10
CA ARG A 126 3.21 -14.16 -18.19
C ARG A 126 2.72 -14.84 -19.47
N GLU A 127 1.98 -15.93 -19.34
CA GLU A 127 1.36 -16.73 -20.41
C GLU A 127 0.24 -15.99 -21.17
N PHE A 128 -0.23 -14.85 -20.65
CA PHE A 128 -1.22 -13.98 -21.31
C PHE A 128 -0.60 -12.73 -21.94
N TRP A 129 0.72 -12.56 -21.84
CA TRP A 129 1.41 -11.42 -22.45
C TRP A 129 1.44 -11.54 -23.98
N GLY A 130 1.52 -10.40 -24.68
CA GLY A 130 1.57 -10.36 -26.14
C GLY A 130 0.21 -10.56 -26.85
N LYS A 131 -0.85 -10.91 -26.11
CA LYS A 131 -2.20 -11.18 -26.66
C LYS A 131 -3.14 -9.95 -26.71
N GLY A 132 -2.64 -8.78 -26.29
CA GLY A 132 -3.39 -7.53 -26.27
C GLY A 132 -4.26 -7.28 -25.03
N TYR A 133 -4.36 -8.24 -24.10
CA TYR A 133 -5.21 -8.11 -22.92
C TYR A 133 -4.88 -6.93 -22.00
N ALA A 134 -3.61 -6.55 -21.87
CA ALA A 134 -3.24 -5.37 -21.07
C ALA A 134 -3.79 -4.07 -21.67
N THR A 135 -3.74 -3.93 -22.99
CA THR A 135 -4.28 -2.76 -23.71
C THR A 135 -5.80 -2.72 -23.59
N GLU A 136 -6.46 -3.87 -23.74
CA GLU A 136 -7.91 -3.98 -23.55
C GLU A 136 -8.33 -3.65 -22.12
N PHE A 137 -7.60 -4.18 -21.11
CA PHE A 137 -7.80 -3.84 -19.71
C PHE A 137 -7.69 -2.33 -19.46
N VAL A 138 -6.61 -1.68 -19.91
CA VAL A 138 -6.38 -0.26 -19.65
C VAL A 138 -7.49 0.58 -20.28
N ASN A 139 -7.91 0.29 -21.51
CA ASN A 139 -9.00 1.02 -22.16
C ASN A 139 -10.33 0.85 -21.42
N GLY A 140 -10.73 -0.40 -21.10
CA GLY A 140 -11.98 -0.65 -20.39
C GLY A 140 -11.98 -0.08 -18.96
N PHE A 141 -10.84 -0.12 -18.28
CA PHE A 141 -10.70 0.52 -16.97
C PHE A 141 -10.81 2.04 -17.06
N LEU A 142 -10.16 2.68 -18.03
CA LEU A 142 -10.21 4.14 -18.18
C LEU A 142 -11.64 4.60 -18.48
N GLU A 143 -12.37 3.92 -19.36
CA GLU A 143 -13.78 4.23 -19.62
C GLU A 143 -14.61 4.21 -18.32
N ALA A 144 -14.48 3.15 -17.52
CA ALA A 144 -15.17 3.05 -16.24
C ALA A 144 -14.69 4.09 -15.21
N TRP A 145 -13.40 4.42 -15.19
CA TRP A 145 -12.82 5.43 -14.31
C TRP A 145 -13.42 6.81 -14.58
N TRP A 146 -13.52 7.20 -15.85
CA TRP A 146 -14.07 8.49 -16.26
C TRP A 146 -15.59 8.57 -16.09
N ALA A 147 -16.29 7.43 -16.07
CA ALA A 147 -17.71 7.37 -15.78
C ALA A 147 -18.07 7.54 -14.28
N LEU A 148 -17.10 7.49 -13.36
CA LEU A 148 -17.37 7.72 -11.94
C LEU A 148 -17.86 9.16 -11.68
N PRO A 149 -18.70 9.41 -10.66
CA PRO A 149 -19.08 10.76 -10.27
C PRO A 149 -17.84 11.60 -9.94
N ARG A 150 -17.85 12.89 -10.26
CA ARG A 150 -16.73 13.83 -10.00
C ARG A 150 -17.04 14.79 -8.86
N ALA A 151 -16.00 15.18 -8.13
CA ALA A 151 -16.03 16.20 -7.09
C ALA A 151 -14.88 17.19 -7.31
N ASP A 152 -15.16 18.46 -7.05
CA ASP A 152 -14.16 19.53 -7.10
C ASP A 152 -13.18 19.39 -5.93
N VAL A 153 -11.89 19.53 -6.23
CA VAL A 153 -10.82 19.37 -5.26
C VAL A 153 -9.67 20.35 -5.54
N ASP A 154 -9.02 20.78 -4.46
CA ASP A 154 -7.70 21.39 -4.52
C ASP A 154 -6.65 20.30 -4.36
N VAL A 155 -5.82 20.09 -5.38
CA VAL A 155 -4.80 19.04 -5.38
C VAL A 155 -3.42 19.63 -5.60
N LYS A 156 -2.45 19.16 -4.81
CA LYS A 156 -1.03 19.46 -5.00
C LYS A 156 -0.44 18.46 -5.98
N VAL A 157 -0.11 18.93 -7.17
CA VAL A 157 0.33 18.11 -8.31
C VAL A 157 1.67 18.58 -8.84
N GLU A 158 2.33 17.71 -9.61
CA GLU A 158 3.59 18.08 -10.23
C GLU A 158 3.35 19.07 -11.38
N ARG A 159 4.13 20.16 -11.41
CA ARG A 159 3.91 21.32 -12.28
C ARG A 159 3.87 20.98 -13.76
N SER A 160 4.74 20.09 -14.25
CA SER A 160 4.79 19.71 -15.67
C SER A 160 3.59 18.88 -16.12
N THR A 161 2.77 18.40 -15.20
CA THR A 161 1.53 17.67 -15.48
C THR A 161 0.30 18.57 -15.63
N VAL A 162 0.45 19.88 -15.37
CA VAL A 162 -0.64 20.85 -15.46
C VAL A 162 -0.71 21.42 -16.87
N GLU A 163 -1.68 20.98 -17.66
CA GLU A 163 -2.09 21.71 -18.87
C GLU A 163 -2.96 22.92 -18.45
N ARG A 164 -2.70 24.10 -19.05
CA ARG A 164 -3.45 25.33 -18.73
C ARG A 164 -4.95 25.12 -18.96
N ALA A 165 -5.72 25.65 -18.01
CA ALA A 165 -7.16 25.46 -17.84
C ALA A 165 -8.00 25.76 -19.09
N ALA A 166 -9.15 25.10 -19.17
CA ALA A 166 -10.27 25.59 -19.96
C ALA A 166 -10.70 26.98 -19.45
N GLU A 167 -11.61 27.65 -20.15
CA GLU A 167 -12.10 29.01 -19.83
C GLU A 167 -12.66 29.16 -18.39
N ASP A 168 -12.88 28.04 -17.67
CA ASP A 168 -13.39 27.94 -16.30
C ASP A 168 -12.31 28.05 -15.18
N GLY A 169 -11.02 28.04 -15.53
CA GLY A 169 -9.92 28.13 -14.55
C GLY A 169 -9.58 26.83 -13.80
N LEU A 170 -10.18 25.69 -14.16
CA LEU A 170 -9.84 24.38 -13.61
C LEU A 170 -8.68 23.73 -14.38
N ALA A 171 -7.70 23.20 -13.67
CA ALA A 171 -6.69 22.34 -14.26
C ALA A 171 -7.31 21.02 -14.72
N ARG A 172 -6.78 20.47 -15.81
CA ARG A 172 -7.26 19.21 -16.38
C ARG A 172 -7.00 18.03 -15.44
N GLU A 173 -8.05 17.25 -15.14
CA GLU A 173 -7.95 16.01 -14.36
C GLU A 173 -7.04 14.99 -15.07
N CYS A 174 -6.14 14.36 -14.33
CA CYS A 174 -5.23 13.35 -14.85
C CYS A 174 -5.29 12.04 -14.03
N ILE A 175 -5.05 10.92 -14.72
CA ILE A 175 -4.63 9.65 -14.12
C ILE A 175 -3.25 9.29 -14.66
N VAL A 176 -2.35 8.83 -13.79
CA VAL A 176 -0.95 8.59 -14.15
C VAL A 176 -0.60 7.11 -14.08
N ALA A 177 0.37 6.69 -14.89
CA ALA A 177 1.00 5.39 -14.77
C ALA A 177 2.50 5.58 -14.52
N VAL A 178 3.09 4.74 -13.67
CA VAL A 178 4.53 4.80 -13.36
C VAL A 178 5.17 3.51 -13.82
N THR A 179 6.26 3.60 -14.57
CA THR A 179 6.95 2.44 -15.15
C THR A 179 8.44 2.68 -15.12
N LEU A 180 9.25 1.69 -14.80
CA LEU A 180 10.70 1.79 -15.01
C LEU A 180 11.06 1.94 -16.50
N ASP A 181 12.21 2.54 -16.80
CA ASP A 181 12.71 2.74 -18.16
C ASP A 181 12.86 1.43 -18.92
N SER A 182 13.39 0.44 -18.22
CA SER A 182 13.58 -0.90 -18.74
C SER A 182 12.25 -1.63 -19.04
N ASN A 183 11.11 -1.15 -18.55
CA ASN A 183 9.80 -1.79 -18.79
C ASN A 183 9.15 -1.33 -20.10
N ARG A 184 9.88 -1.46 -21.22
CA ARG A 184 9.40 -1.05 -22.57
C ARG A 184 8.09 -1.72 -22.97
N ALA A 185 7.78 -2.90 -22.46
CA ALA A 185 6.54 -3.61 -22.74
C ALA A 185 5.31 -2.88 -22.15
N SER A 186 5.33 -2.56 -20.85
CA SER A 186 4.24 -1.82 -20.20
C SER A 186 4.09 -0.43 -20.82
N GLN A 187 5.22 0.22 -21.04
CA GLN A 187 5.34 1.44 -21.78
C GLN A 187 4.59 1.40 -23.14
N ASN A 188 4.83 0.39 -23.98
CA ASN A 188 4.13 0.25 -25.26
C ASN A 188 2.62 0.04 -25.11
N VAL A 189 2.17 -0.69 -24.08
CA VAL A 189 0.74 -0.84 -23.76
C VAL A 189 0.13 0.52 -23.47
N LEU A 190 0.76 1.28 -22.59
CA LEU A 190 0.31 2.62 -22.21
C LEU A 190 0.21 3.53 -23.45
N ALA A 191 1.22 3.56 -24.31
CA ALA A 191 1.20 4.35 -25.54
C ALA A 191 0.05 3.96 -26.50
N LYS A 192 -0.27 2.66 -26.62
CA LYS A 192 -1.43 2.19 -27.41
C LYS A 192 -2.76 2.68 -26.84
N CYS A 193 -2.83 2.86 -25.53
CA CYS A 193 -3.96 3.44 -24.81
C CYS A 193 -3.93 4.98 -24.78
N LYS A 194 -3.16 5.60 -25.68
CA LYS A 194 -3.00 7.05 -25.88
C LYS A 194 -2.25 7.80 -24.77
N LEU A 195 -1.97 7.15 -23.63
CA LEU A 195 -0.67 7.16 -22.93
C LEU A 195 0.44 8.17 -23.34
N GLN A 196 0.60 9.39 -22.80
CA GLN A 196 1.64 10.36 -23.19
C GLN A 196 2.79 10.51 -22.16
N LEU A 197 4.04 10.40 -22.61
CA LEU A 197 5.19 10.67 -21.74
C LEU A 197 5.32 12.19 -21.49
N VAL A 198 5.13 12.66 -20.25
CA VAL A 198 5.25 14.09 -19.91
C VAL A 198 6.36 14.41 -18.91
N LYS A 199 6.80 13.43 -18.10
CA LYS A 199 7.84 13.65 -17.10
C LYS A 199 8.71 12.43 -16.89
N VAL A 200 10.00 12.69 -16.80
CA VAL A 200 11.04 11.73 -16.43
C VAL A 200 11.75 12.32 -15.21
N TRP A 201 11.96 11.52 -14.18
CA TRP A 201 12.67 11.96 -12.98
C TRP A 201 13.48 10.80 -12.41
N ALA A 202 14.48 11.16 -11.62
CA ALA A 202 15.29 10.22 -10.85
C ALA A 202 14.62 9.94 -9.50
N ALA A 203 14.31 8.68 -9.22
CA ALA A 203 13.92 8.19 -7.90
C ALA A 203 14.86 7.06 -7.48
N ALA A 204 15.03 6.84 -6.17
CA ALA A 204 15.65 5.60 -5.71
C ALA A 204 14.74 4.43 -6.09
N ASP A 205 15.30 3.36 -6.67
CA ASP A 205 14.55 2.14 -6.89
C ASP A 205 14.23 1.49 -5.54
N LEU A 206 12.94 1.29 -5.27
CA LEU A 206 12.48 0.68 -4.02
C LEU A 206 12.99 -0.76 -3.83
N ARG A 207 13.48 -1.39 -4.90
CA ARG A 207 14.06 -2.74 -4.90
C ARG A 207 15.58 -2.73 -4.71
N ASP A 208 16.23 -1.64 -5.10
CA ASP A 208 17.67 -1.41 -5.00
C ASP A 208 17.95 0.10 -4.88
N PRO A 209 18.13 0.64 -3.66
CA PRO A 209 18.31 2.06 -3.44
C PRO A 209 19.55 2.66 -4.14
N THR A 210 20.45 1.82 -4.63
CA THR A 210 21.65 2.24 -5.39
C THR A 210 21.36 2.51 -6.87
N GLN A 211 20.21 2.07 -7.37
CA GLN A 211 19.77 2.31 -8.74
C GLN A 211 18.81 3.51 -8.80
N THR A 212 19.01 4.36 -9.80
CA THR A 212 18.06 5.41 -10.12
C THR A 212 16.93 4.82 -10.96
N ALA A 213 15.77 4.63 -10.35
CA ALA A 213 14.53 4.39 -11.08
C ALA A 213 14.17 5.64 -11.89
N VAL A 214 14.08 5.47 -13.20
CA VAL A 214 13.64 6.48 -14.15
C VAL A 214 12.39 5.94 -14.83
N LEU A 215 11.26 6.66 -14.72
CA LEU A 215 10.16 6.85 -15.70
C LEU A 215 8.75 6.93 -15.07
N ALA A 216 7.97 7.91 -15.53
CA ALA A 216 6.52 7.94 -15.44
C ALA A 216 5.97 8.19 -16.84
N ARG A 217 4.82 7.62 -17.14
CA ARG A 217 4.06 7.86 -18.37
C ARG A 217 2.68 8.32 -17.97
N ILE A 218 2.31 9.51 -18.40
CA ILE A 218 1.10 10.19 -17.94
C ILE A 218 0.04 10.06 -19.02
N CYS A 219 -1.25 10.09 -18.73
CA CYS A 219 -2.13 10.50 -19.81
C CYS A 219 -3.42 11.13 -19.43
N LEU A 220 -3.79 11.92 -20.42
CA LEU A 220 -4.89 12.81 -20.60
C LEU A 220 -5.97 12.03 -21.34
N TRP A 221 -7.14 11.94 -20.75
CA TRP A 221 -8.36 11.61 -21.49
C TRP A 221 -9.40 12.68 -21.17
N ASP A 222 -10.06 13.19 -22.21
CA ASP A 222 -11.04 14.27 -22.11
C ASP A 222 -12.44 13.66 -21.94
N ALA A 223 -13.11 14.00 -20.84
CA ALA A 223 -14.51 13.69 -20.60
C ALA A 223 -15.44 14.24 -21.70
N ARG A 224 -15.04 15.26 -22.46
CA ARG A 224 -15.82 15.83 -23.58
C ARG A 224 -15.83 14.97 -24.85
N SER A 225 -15.03 13.91 -24.93
CA SER A 225 -15.03 13.01 -26.10
C SER A 225 -16.18 11.99 -26.10
N ILE A 226 -16.98 11.91 -25.03
CA ILE A 226 -18.30 11.28 -25.08
C ILE A 226 -19.29 12.29 -25.66
N SER A 227 -19.32 12.39 -26.97
CA SER A 227 -20.61 12.56 -27.65
C SER A 227 -21.53 11.51 -27.04
N GLN A 228 -22.58 11.93 -26.31
CA GLN A 228 -23.62 10.99 -25.89
C GLN A 228 -24.30 10.43 -27.15
N PRO A 229 -24.40 9.11 -27.29
CA PRO A 229 -25.68 8.57 -27.69
C PRO A 229 -26.08 7.40 -26.78
N HIS A 230 -27.24 7.56 -26.13
CA HIS A 230 -28.14 6.47 -25.73
C HIS A 230 -27.58 5.36 -24.81
N LEU A 231 -27.25 5.68 -23.56
CA LEU A 231 -27.35 4.69 -22.49
C LEU A 231 -28.82 4.56 -22.08
N ASN A 232 -29.56 3.79 -22.90
CA ASN A 232 -30.87 3.29 -22.54
C ASN A 232 -30.76 2.51 -21.25
N ARG A 233 -31.54 2.92 -20.25
CA ARG A 233 -31.87 2.12 -19.06
C ARG A 233 -32.48 0.79 -19.49
N THR A 234 -31.69 -0.26 -19.59
CA THR A 234 -32.20 -1.62 -19.51
C THR A 234 -31.85 -2.21 -18.15
N ARG A 235 -32.87 -2.20 -17.29
CA ARG A 235 -33.00 -2.97 -16.06
C ARG A 235 -32.58 -4.42 -16.34
N TRP A 236 -31.43 -4.85 -15.82
CA TRP A 236 -30.97 -6.22 -15.96
C TRP A 236 -31.51 -7.08 -14.81
N THR A 237 -32.32 -8.07 -15.13
CA THR A 237 -32.76 -9.13 -14.21
C THR A 237 -31.82 -10.33 -14.35
N PRO A 238 -31.35 -10.95 -13.25
CA PRO A 238 -30.49 -12.12 -13.34
C PRO A 238 -31.30 -13.33 -13.80
N ARG A 239 -30.97 -13.88 -14.98
CA ARG A 239 -31.31 -15.29 -15.28
C ARG A 239 -30.21 -16.16 -14.68
N GLY A 240 -30.60 -17.02 -13.74
CA GLY A 240 -29.71 -17.96 -13.08
C GLY A 240 -29.16 -18.99 -14.07
N PHE A 241 -27.93 -19.43 -13.81
CA PHE A 241 -27.39 -20.65 -14.41
C PHE A 241 -26.58 -21.45 -13.40
N HIS A 242 -26.76 -22.75 -13.53
CA HIS A 242 -26.29 -23.85 -12.69
C HIS A 242 -24.76 -23.99 -12.65
N SER A 243 -24.27 -24.46 -11.50
CA SER A 243 -22.87 -24.83 -11.27
C SER A 243 -22.43 -26.02 -12.15
N PRO A 244 -21.22 -26.00 -12.73
CA PRO A 244 -20.65 -27.17 -13.37
C PRO A 244 -20.04 -28.16 -12.34
N PRO A 245 -20.02 -29.47 -12.63
CA PRO A 245 -19.58 -30.51 -11.70
C PRO A 245 -18.05 -30.64 -11.62
N SER A 246 -17.57 -31.11 -10.46
CA SER A 246 -16.16 -31.35 -10.14
C SER A 246 -15.52 -32.49 -10.97
N PRO A 247 -14.21 -32.42 -11.30
CA PRO A 247 -13.50 -33.52 -11.94
C PRO A 247 -13.00 -34.58 -10.93
N PRO A 248 -12.83 -35.85 -11.35
CA PRO A 248 -12.49 -36.96 -10.48
C PRO A 248 -10.98 -37.10 -10.20
N ALA A 249 -10.68 -37.77 -9.09
CA ALA A 249 -9.35 -38.13 -8.64
C ALA A 249 -8.69 -39.21 -9.51
N SER A 250 -7.37 -39.12 -9.69
CA SER A 250 -6.53 -40.24 -10.15
C SER A 250 -5.21 -40.29 -9.38
N SER A 251 -4.77 -41.52 -9.18
CA SER A 251 -3.69 -41.99 -8.33
C SER A 251 -2.37 -42.22 -9.10
N ASP A 252 -1.33 -42.44 -8.29
CA ASP A 252 -0.11 -43.22 -8.54
C ASP A 252 1.15 -42.55 -9.15
N ARG A 253 2.11 -42.37 -8.24
CA ARG A 253 3.49 -42.93 -8.20
C ARG A 253 4.40 -42.82 -9.43
N HIS A 254 5.57 -42.20 -9.22
CA HIS A 254 6.97 -42.69 -9.27
C HIS A 254 7.84 -41.41 -9.14
N GLY A 255 8.88 -41.26 -8.33
CA GLY A 255 9.97 -42.17 -7.99
C GLY A 255 11.28 -41.51 -8.46
N SER A 256 12.19 -41.24 -7.51
CA SER A 256 13.66 -41.11 -7.68
C SER A 256 14.34 -39.73 -7.62
N GLN A 257 15.18 -39.63 -6.58
CA GLN A 257 16.61 -39.28 -6.57
C GLN A 257 17.07 -37.85 -6.22
N VAL A 258 17.46 -37.77 -4.94
CA VAL A 258 18.60 -37.09 -4.29
C VAL A 258 19.72 -36.61 -5.22
N ALA A 259 20.12 -35.35 -5.04
CA ALA A 259 21.51 -34.89 -5.13
C ALA A 259 21.75 -33.64 -4.25
N THR A 260 22.69 -33.74 -3.32
CA THR A 260 23.50 -32.66 -2.69
C THR A 260 24.96 -32.91 -3.11
N PRO A 261 25.99 -32.04 -2.89
CA PRO A 261 26.05 -30.84 -2.02
C PRO A 261 26.87 -29.63 -2.59
N SER A 262 26.92 -28.50 -1.87
CA SER A 262 28.19 -27.80 -1.52
C SER A 262 28.00 -26.54 -0.65
N ASP A 263 29.05 -26.28 0.12
CA ASP A 263 29.28 -25.53 1.37
C ASP A 263 29.10 -23.98 1.32
N PRO A 264 28.76 -23.29 2.44
CA PRO A 264 28.65 -21.84 2.52
C PRO A 264 29.88 -21.21 3.20
N SER A 265 30.58 -20.29 2.53
CA SER A 265 31.48 -19.37 3.22
C SER A 265 31.42 -17.98 2.61
N THR A 266 30.81 -17.04 3.32
CA THR A 266 31.15 -15.60 3.31
C THR A 266 30.36 -14.89 4.41
N LYS A 267 31.09 -14.36 5.40
CA LYS A 267 30.55 -13.49 6.46
C LYS A 267 30.05 -12.17 5.84
N PRO A 268 28.89 -11.61 6.26
CA PRO A 268 28.57 -10.23 5.97
C PRO A 268 29.27 -9.30 6.96
N SER A 269 29.94 -8.28 6.44
CA SER A 269 30.44 -7.15 7.23
C SER A 269 29.29 -6.26 7.66
N SER A 270 29.21 -5.98 8.95
CA SER A 270 28.19 -5.14 9.58
C SER A 270 28.54 -3.66 9.44
N ARG A 271 27.80 -2.94 8.61
CA ARG A 271 27.54 -1.50 8.76
C ARG A 271 26.06 -1.25 8.43
N GLU A 272 25.19 -1.46 9.42
CA GLU A 272 23.81 -0.94 9.38
C GLU A 272 23.64 0.17 10.41
N THR A 273 22.73 1.08 10.04
CA THR A 273 22.73 2.52 10.29
C THR A 273 21.77 2.97 11.42
N PRO A 274 21.82 4.25 11.83
CA PRO A 274 20.91 4.88 12.81
C PRO A 274 19.41 4.99 12.43
N ASP A 275 18.96 4.47 11.28
CA ASP A 275 17.65 4.81 10.67
C ASP A 275 16.41 4.15 11.32
N SER A 276 16.59 3.05 12.06
CA SER A 276 15.48 2.27 12.63
C SER A 276 14.79 2.94 13.82
N GLN A 277 15.50 3.80 14.56
CA GLN A 277 14.99 4.42 15.80
C GLN A 277 14.13 5.65 15.57
N LEU A 278 14.43 6.41 14.52
CA LEU A 278 13.62 7.53 14.08
C LEU A 278 12.22 7.05 13.64
N SER A 279 12.11 5.80 13.19
CA SER A 279 10.87 5.17 12.74
C SER A 279 9.89 4.83 13.88
N ILE A 280 10.37 4.34 15.04
CA ILE A 280 9.49 4.03 16.20
C ILE A 280 8.97 5.31 16.84
N THR A 281 9.86 6.25 17.14
CA THR A 281 9.49 7.53 17.75
C THR A 281 8.59 8.32 16.81
N GLY A 282 8.96 8.39 15.51
CA GLY A 282 8.16 9.03 14.47
C GLY A 282 6.75 8.45 14.35
N ALA A 283 6.60 7.13 14.40
CA ALA A 283 5.28 6.48 14.31
C ALA A 283 4.40 6.76 15.54
N ILE A 284 4.94 6.73 16.76
CA ILE A 284 4.16 6.98 17.99
C ILE A 284 3.73 8.45 18.08
N THR A 285 4.59 9.36 17.63
CA THR A 285 4.34 10.81 17.62
C THR A 285 3.28 11.15 16.55
N THR A 286 3.38 10.55 15.36
CA THR A 286 2.39 10.66 14.27
C THR A 286 0.99 10.22 14.73
N ILE A 287 0.90 9.11 15.46
CA ILE A 287 -0.40 8.61 15.97
C ILE A 287 -1.05 9.60 16.95
N SER A 288 -0.26 10.25 17.80
CA SER A 288 -0.79 11.14 18.85
C SER A 288 -1.21 12.51 18.31
N PHE A 289 -0.47 13.06 17.34
CA PHE A 289 -0.70 14.42 16.82
C PHE A 289 -1.49 14.48 15.51
N ILE A 290 -1.45 13.43 14.68
CA ILE A 290 -2.09 13.43 13.35
C ILE A 290 -3.31 12.50 13.35
N SER A 291 -3.16 11.27 13.87
CA SER A 291 -4.26 10.29 13.80
C SER A 291 -5.38 10.60 14.79
N LEU A 292 -5.08 11.03 16.02
CA LEU A 292 -6.13 11.28 17.02
C LEU A 292 -7.11 12.41 16.63
N PRO A 293 -6.65 13.57 16.10
CA PRO A 293 -7.56 14.59 15.57
C PRO A 293 -8.37 14.08 14.37
N ALA A 294 -7.76 13.30 13.47
CA ALA A 294 -8.45 12.72 12.32
C ALA A 294 -9.54 11.70 12.74
N ILE A 295 -9.28 10.89 13.77
CA ILE A 295 -10.29 9.94 14.31
C ILE A 295 -11.46 10.70 14.92
N LYS A 296 -11.20 11.82 15.61
CA LYS A 296 -12.24 12.67 16.20
C LYS A 296 -13.03 13.46 15.16
N ALA A 297 -12.45 13.72 13.98
CA ALA A 297 -13.13 14.36 12.87
C ALA A 297 -14.22 13.47 12.23
N VAL A 298 -14.28 12.18 12.59
CA VAL A 298 -15.31 11.23 12.13
C VAL A 298 -16.04 10.60 13.34
N PRO A 299 -16.92 11.34 14.05
CA PRO A 299 -17.50 10.90 15.32
C PRO A 299 -18.33 9.62 15.22
N GLU A 300 -18.98 9.38 14.07
CA GLU A 300 -19.77 8.17 13.80
C GLU A 300 -18.91 6.90 13.84
N ALA A 301 -17.61 6.99 13.53
CA ALA A 301 -16.72 5.84 13.39
C ALA A 301 -15.50 5.87 14.34
N SER A 302 -15.37 6.88 15.20
CA SER A 302 -14.17 7.11 16.02
C SER A 302 -13.71 5.86 16.81
N GLY A 303 -14.65 5.09 17.37
CA GLY A 303 -14.32 3.86 18.11
C GLY A 303 -13.80 2.73 17.22
N GLN A 304 -14.39 2.55 16.04
CA GLN A 304 -13.96 1.53 15.08
C GLN A 304 -12.59 1.87 14.50
N VAL A 305 -12.39 3.12 14.08
CA VAL A 305 -11.11 3.60 13.54
C VAL A 305 -10.01 3.53 14.60
N TRP A 306 -10.30 3.91 15.85
CA TRP A 306 -9.35 3.77 16.96
C TRP A 306 -9.00 2.30 17.23
N THR A 307 -9.98 1.40 17.25
CA THR A 307 -9.77 -0.04 17.53
C THR A 307 -8.88 -0.69 16.47
N GLU A 308 -9.14 -0.40 15.19
CA GLU A 308 -8.33 -0.89 14.08
C GLU A 308 -6.89 -0.35 14.13
N MET A 309 -6.74 0.95 14.42
CA MET A 309 -5.43 1.57 14.61
C MET A 309 -4.66 0.92 15.78
N TYR A 310 -5.33 0.70 16.91
CA TYR A 310 -4.75 0.03 18.07
C TYR A 310 -4.29 -1.39 17.72
N ALA A 311 -5.12 -2.18 17.03
CA ALA A 311 -4.81 -3.56 16.65
C ALA A 311 -3.56 -3.64 15.77
N ARG A 312 -3.44 -2.76 14.77
CA ARG A 312 -2.25 -2.67 13.89
C ARG A 312 -0.99 -2.28 14.65
N GLY A 313 -1.12 -1.35 15.59
CA GLY A 313 -0.03 -0.94 16.47
C GLY A 313 0.42 -2.10 17.36
N ALA A 314 -0.52 -2.77 18.03
CA ALA A 314 -0.26 -3.89 18.93
C ALA A 314 0.38 -5.09 18.21
N SER A 315 0.03 -5.35 16.95
CA SER A 315 0.61 -6.47 16.18
C SER A 315 2.03 -6.21 15.67
N SER A 316 2.37 -4.95 15.43
CA SER A 316 3.59 -4.56 14.69
C SER A 316 4.65 -3.93 15.58
N MET A 317 4.27 -3.03 16.49
CA MET A 317 5.21 -2.24 17.30
C MET A 317 6.07 -3.08 18.27
N PRO A 318 5.56 -4.12 18.95
CA PRO A 318 6.40 -4.97 19.79
C PRO A 318 7.53 -5.65 19.03
N LYS A 319 7.29 -6.05 17.77
CA LYS A 319 8.30 -6.72 16.92
C LYS A 319 9.42 -5.75 16.54
N ILE A 320 9.05 -4.53 16.15
CA ILE A 320 10.01 -3.47 15.80
C ILE A 320 10.80 -3.04 17.05
N GLY A 321 10.12 -2.84 18.18
CA GLY A 321 10.75 -2.51 19.46
C GLY A 321 11.72 -3.59 19.94
N ALA A 322 11.36 -4.87 19.82
CA ALA A 322 12.25 -5.98 20.15
C ALA A 322 13.50 -6.00 19.27
N ALA A 323 13.36 -5.79 17.95
CA ALA A 323 14.50 -5.72 17.05
C ALA A 323 15.48 -4.60 17.45
N VAL A 324 14.97 -3.40 17.71
CA VAL A 324 15.80 -2.26 18.16
C VAL A 324 16.44 -2.51 19.52
N ALA A 325 15.71 -3.09 20.47
CA ALA A 325 16.27 -3.44 21.78
C ALA A 325 17.39 -4.49 21.67
N VAL A 326 17.23 -5.49 20.80
CA VAL A 326 18.28 -6.49 20.52
C VAL A 326 19.51 -5.83 19.89
N SER A 327 19.34 -4.89 18.97
CA SER A 327 20.48 -4.13 18.40
C SER A 327 21.25 -3.37 19.48
N TYR A 328 20.56 -2.75 20.43
CA TYR A 328 21.22 -2.09 21.55
C TYR A 328 21.89 -3.04 22.53
N LEU A 329 21.26 -4.19 22.83
CA LEU A 329 21.89 -5.22 23.66
C LEU A 329 23.14 -5.79 23.00
N TYR A 330 23.12 -5.95 21.67
CA TYR A 330 24.29 -6.34 20.90
C TYR A 330 25.40 -5.29 20.97
N ALA A 331 25.07 -4.00 20.79
CA ALA A 331 26.04 -2.91 20.96
C ALA A 331 26.61 -2.87 22.38
N ALA A 332 25.78 -3.04 23.40
CA ALA A 332 26.22 -3.13 24.79
C ALA A 332 27.19 -4.31 25.00
N TYR A 333 26.87 -5.49 24.46
CA TYR A 333 27.72 -6.67 24.53
C TYR A 333 29.06 -6.45 23.84
N ASP A 334 29.05 -5.91 22.61
CA ASP A 334 30.26 -5.64 21.84
C ASP A 334 31.17 -4.63 22.57
N THR A 335 30.63 -3.49 23.00
CA THR A 335 31.37 -2.47 23.75
C THR A 335 31.92 -3.04 25.07
N HIS A 336 31.13 -3.83 25.81
CA HIS A 336 31.61 -4.50 27.03
C HIS A 336 32.75 -5.47 26.74
N SER A 337 32.65 -6.26 25.66
CA SER A 337 33.69 -7.23 25.28
C SER A 337 35.01 -6.58 24.91
N ARG A 338 34.97 -5.31 24.45
CA ARG A 338 36.15 -4.48 24.17
C ARG A 338 36.64 -3.67 25.39
N GLY A 339 36.00 -3.81 26.56
CA GLY A 339 36.34 -3.07 27.78
C GLY A 339 35.84 -1.62 27.81
N GLY A 340 34.91 -1.25 26.93
CA GLY A 340 34.32 0.09 26.85
C GLY A 340 33.11 0.27 27.78
N ARG A 341 32.56 1.50 27.80
CA ARG A 341 31.36 1.87 28.59
C ARG A 341 30.06 1.47 27.88
N TRP A 342 29.50 0.34 28.29
CA TRP A 342 28.34 -0.30 27.66
C TRP A 342 26.99 0.10 28.26
N GLU A 343 26.99 0.73 29.43
CA GLU A 343 25.81 0.98 30.25
C GLU A 343 24.77 1.82 29.50
N GLY A 344 25.22 2.80 28.69
CA GLY A 344 24.34 3.66 27.91
C GLY A 344 23.52 2.88 26.87
N PHE A 345 24.09 1.85 26.24
CA PHE A 345 23.38 0.98 25.30
C PHE A 345 22.40 0.05 26.03
N ALA A 346 22.77 -0.48 27.20
CA ALA A 346 21.86 -1.31 28.00
C ALA A 346 20.65 -0.51 28.50
N VAL A 347 20.86 0.74 28.96
CA VAL A 347 19.75 1.62 29.36
C VAL A 347 18.88 1.97 28.15
N ALA A 348 19.47 2.22 26.98
CA ALA A 348 18.71 2.47 25.75
C ALA A 348 17.82 1.28 25.35
N ALA A 349 18.34 0.05 25.45
CA ALA A 349 17.55 -1.16 25.23
C ALA A 349 16.39 -1.28 26.22
N ALA A 350 16.63 -1.02 27.51
CA ALA A 350 15.61 -1.05 28.55
C ALA A 350 14.51 -0.01 28.30
N CYS A 351 14.87 1.21 27.89
CA CYS A 351 13.92 2.26 27.52
C CYS A 351 13.00 1.82 26.37
N VAL A 352 13.55 1.24 25.30
CA VAL A 352 12.74 0.74 24.16
C VAL A 352 11.85 -0.44 24.59
N ALA A 353 12.38 -1.40 25.35
CA ALA A 353 11.64 -2.56 25.82
C ALA A 353 10.50 -2.19 26.78
N SER A 354 10.65 -1.14 27.58
CA SER A 354 9.66 -0.67 28.55
C SER A 354 8.34 -0.18 27.93
N MET A 355 8.31 0.08 26.63
CA MET A 355 7.10 0.48 25.90
C MET A 355 5.97 -0.57 26.00
N VAL A 356 6.31 -1.86 25.96
CA VAL A 356 5.34 -2.96 26.03
C VAL A 356 4.68 -3.04 27.41
N PRO A 357 5.42 -3.15 28.54
CA PRO A 357 4.81 -3.14 29.86
C PRO A 357 4.08 -1.83 30.17
N PHE A 358 4.54 -0.67 29.68
CA PHE A 358 3.79 0.59 29.80
C PHE A 358 2.39 0.46 29.18
N THR A 359 2.29 -0.18 28.00
CA THR A 359 1.01 -0.39 27.32
C THR A 359 0.11 -1.36 28.07
N LEU A 360 0.66 -2.48 28.54
CA LEU A 360 -0.10 -3.56 29.19
C LEU A 360 -0.51 -3.24 30.63
N ILE A 361 0.17 -2.31 31.30
CA ILE A 361 -0.08 -1.96 32.69
C ILE A 361 -0.74 -0.58 32.79
N VAL A 362 -0.07 0.46 32.29
CA VAL A 362 -0.49 1.86 32.48
C VAL A 362 -1.67 2.21 31.57
N MET A 363 -1.64 1.76 30.31
CA MET A 363 -2.71 2.08 29.35
C MET A 363 -3.91 1.12 29.43
N LYS A 364 -3.80 -0.01 30.15
CA LYS A 364 -4.81 -1.08 30.15
C LYS A 364 -6.22 -0.56 30.43
N GLY A 365 -6.40 0.20 31.52
CA GLY A 365 -7.72 0.70 31.91
C GLY A 365 -8.35 1.62 30.86
N THR A 366 -7.54 2.43 30.19
CA THR A 366 -8.00 3.31 29.11
C THR A 366 -8.31 2.53 27.83
N ASN A 367 -7.46 1.56 27.48
CA ASN A 367 -7.68 0.67 26.33
C ASN A 367 -8.97 -0.14 26.50
N ASP A 368 -9.21 -0.71 27.68
CA ASP A 368 -10.42 -1.50 27.99
C ASP A 368 -11.69 -0.64 27.84
N LYS A 369 -11.65 0.61 28.36
CA LYS A 369 -12.76 1.56 28.21
C LYS A 369 -13.06 1.89 26.75
N LEU A 370 -12.02 2.15 25.96
CA LEU A 370 -12.17 2.49 24.54
C LEU A 370 -12.63 1.30 23.70
N HIS A 371 -12.11 0.10 23.95
CA HIS A 371 -12.59 -1.12 23.29
C HIS A 371 -14.05 -1.42 23.63
N LYS A 372 -14.45 -1.23 24.89
CA LYS A 372 -15.84 -1.39 25.29
C LYS A 372 -16.74 -0.35 24.61
N ALA A 373 -16.38 0.92 24.66
CA ALA A 373 -17.14 1.99 24.00
C ALA A 373 -17.25 1.79 22.48
N ALA A 374 -16.17 1.34 21.83
CA ALA A 374 -16.18 1.00 20.41
C ALA A 374 -17.09 -0.19 20.08
N LYS A 375 -17.10 -1.23 20.92
CA LYS A 375 -17.97 -2.40 20.78
C LYS A 375 -19.44 -2.03 20.97
N ASP A 376 -19.72 -1.13 21.91
CA ASP A 376 -21.07 -0.66 22.23
C ASP A 376 -21.58 0.41 21.23
N GLY A 377 -20.79 0.75 20.20
CA GLY A 377 -21.16 1.71 19.16
C GLY A 377 -21.25 3.15 19.65
N VAL A 378 -20.57 3.50 20.74
CA VAL A 378 -20.59 4.84 21.32
C VAL A 378 -19.89 5.82 20.37
N LYS A 379 -20.60 6.89 20.00
CA LYS A 379 -20.08 7.93 19.09
C LYS A 379 -18.93 8.70 19.74
N GLY A 380 -18.01 9.19 18.92
CA GLY A 380 -16.88 10.02 19.35
C GLY A 380 -17.28 11.35 20.01
N THR A 381 -18.51 11.83 19.79
CA THR A 381 -19.08 13.00 20.48
C THR A 381 -19.56 12.71 21.90
N ASP A 382 -19.69 11.44 22.30
CA ASP A 382 -20.05 11.09 23.66
C ASP A 382 -18.95 11.55 24.64
N PRO A 383 -19.29 12.24 25.74
CA PRO A 383 -18.30 12.76 26.69
C PRO A 383 -17.35 11.69 27.26
N HIS A 384 -17.85 10.47 27.49
CA HIS A 384 -17.03 9.37 28.02
C HIS A 384 -16.05 8.85 26.97
N MET A 385 -16.50 8.75 25.71
CA MET A 385 -15.64 8.36 24.58
C MET A 385 -14.57 9.42 24.30
N ALA A 386 -14.98 10.68 24.18
CA ALA A 386 -14.08 11.80 23.94
C ALA A 386 -13.02 11.94 25.05
N SER A 387 -13.43 11.81 26.32
CA SER A 387 -12.52 11.82 27.47
C SER A 387 -11.53 10.66 27.42
N ALA A 388 -12.01 9.43 27.16
CA ALA A 388 -11.14 8.27 27.09
C ALA A 388 -10.13 8.38 25.93
N MET A 389 -10.53 8.93 24.78
CA MET A 389 -9.64 9.17 23.64
C MET A 389 -8.58 10.23 23.96
N ASN A 390 -8.95 11.29 24.70
CA ASN A 390 -7.99 12.29 25.19
C ASN A 390 -6.96 11.66 26.12
N THR A 391 -7.41 10.94 27.14
CA THR A 391 -6.53 10.24 28.08
C THR A 391 -5.60 9.27 27.35
N TRP A 392 -6.15 8.52 26.38
CA TRP A 392 -5.36 7.61 25.57
C TRP A 392 -4.30 8.33 24.74
N GLY A 393 -4.64 9.45 24.11
CA GLY A 393 -3.70 10.28 23.35
C GLY A 393 -2.52 10.75 24.20
N VAL A 394 -2.79 11.24 25.42
CA VAL A 394 -1.75 11.66 26.37
C VAL A 394 -0.86 10.49 26.75
N LEU A 395 -1.44 9.36 27.15
CA LEU A 395 -0.67 8.18 27.55
C LEU A 395 0.15 7.61 26.38
N ASN A 396 -0.40 7.63 25.17
CA ASN A 396 0.29 7.19 23.96
C ASN A 396 1.48 8.10 23.63
N PHE A 397 1.34 9.41 23.81
CA PHE A 397 2.45 10.36 23.69
C PHE A 397 3.53 10.11 24.75
N THR A 398 3.15 9.97 26.02
CA THR A 398 4.08 9.65 27.12
C THR A 398 4.84 8.36 26.84
N ARG A 399 4.15 7.32 26.36
CA ARG A 399 4.77 6.06 25.92
C ARG A 399 5.82 6.28 24.85
N GLY A 400 5.59 7.20 23.91
CA GLY A 400 6.53 7.55 22.84
C GLY A 400 7.82 8.23 23.31
N LEU A 401 7.82 8.84 24.50
CA LEU A 401 9.02 9.44 25.08
C LEU A 401 10.04 8.38 25.54
N LEU A 402 9.60 7.16 25.84
CA LEU A 402 10.48 6.06 26.25
C LEU A 402 11.48 5.64 25.15
N PRO A 403 11.04 5.26 23.93
CA PRO A 403 11.98 4.95 22.85
C PRO A 403 12.77 6.19 22.39
N PHE A 404 12.23 7.40 22.52
CA PHE A 404 12.96 8.63 22.21
C PHE A 404 14.13 8.87 23.19
N ALA A 405 13.90 8.69 24.49
CA ALA A 405 14.96 8.74 25.49
C ALA A 405 16.01 7.66 25.22
N GLY A 406 15.58 6.45 24.84
CA GLY A 406 16.47 5.37 24.40
C GLY A 406 17.36 5.78 23.23
N ALA A 407 16.77 6.40 22.19
CA ALA A 407 17.49 6.90 21.02
C ALA A 407 18.59 7.92 21.40
N ILE A 408 18.27 8.89 22.26
CA ILE A 408 19.25 9.88 22.74
C ILE A 408 20.39 9.21 23.51
N LEU A 409 20.06 8.31 24.45
CA LEU A 409 21.06 7.62 25.26
C LEU A 409 21.97 6.72 24.41
N GLY A 410 21.39 5.99 23.46
CA GLY A 410 22.15 5.15 22.55
C GLY A 410 23.04 5.94 21.58
N ALA A 411 22.56 7.09 21.07
CA ALA A 411 23.39 7.97 20.24
C ALA A 411 24.55 8.58 21.05
N ARG A 412 24.31 8.99 22.30
CA ARG A 412 25.38 9.47 23.19
C ARG A 412 26.39 8.37 23.53
N ALA A 413 25.93 7.15 23.78
CA ALA A 413 26.80 6.00 24.03
C ALA A 413 27.66 5.66 22.80
N LEU A 414 27.08 5.69 21.61
CA LEU A 414 27.78 5.47 20.35
C LEU A 414 28.87 6.52 20.11
N LEU A 415 28.57 7.80 20.32
CA LEU A 415 29.56 8.87 20.20
C LEU A 415 30.69 8.73 21.23
N ALA A 416 30.39 8.22 22.43
CA ALA A 416 31.37 8.03 23.50
C ALA A 416 32.21 6.74 23.35
N ASP A 417 31.79 5.78 22.53
CA ASP A 417 32.54 4.56 22.18
C ASP A 417 33.41 4.75 20.92
N ALA A 418 33.07 5.74 20.07
CA ALA A 418 33.83 6.08 18.87
C ALA A 418 35.04 7.01 19.12
N LEU A 419 35.14 7.57 20.33
CA LEU A 419 36.25 8.42 20.83
C LEU A 419 37.07 7.63 21.84
#